data_AF-A0A562I0R1-F1
#
_entry.id   AF-A0A562I0R1-F1
#
_cell.length_a   1.000
_cell.length_b   1.000
_cell.length_c   1.000
_cell.angle_alpha   90.00
_cell.angle_beta   90.00
_cell.angle_gamma   90.00
#
_symmetry.space_group_name_H-M   'P 1'
#
loop_
_entity.id
_entity.type
_entity.pdbx_description
1 polymer ?
#
loop_
_entity_poly.entity_id
_entity_poly.type
_entity_poly.pdbx_seq_one_letter_code
_entity_poly.pdbx_strand_id
1 'polypeptide(L)'
;MSDDQDNMVIFNMADEFIEVANRLMKEENKELAHVSTALRYAAARFSTHEAACTFKELATEREHLQTWYSNQFNAMLEENFFEQIDLLSQNFIVEMSDK
;
A
#
# COMPACT_ATOMS: atom_id res chain seq x y z
N MET A 1 -21.42 2.95 8.61
CA MET A 1 -22.17 3.34 7.40
C MET A 1 -21.50 4.49 6.65
N SER A 2 -21.02 5.58 7.27
CA SER A 2 -20.13 6.56 6.58
C SER A 2 -18.72 6.03 6.38
N ASP A 3 -18.13 5.47 7.43
CA ASP A 3 -16.70 5.10 7.45
C ASP A 3 -16.40 3.92 6.51
N ASP A 4 -17.36 3.00 6.35
CA ASP A 4 -17.25 1.86 5.44
C ASP A 4 -17.24 2.30 3.97
N GLN A 5 -17.97 3.37 3.64
CA GLN A 5 -18.02 3.93 2.28
C GLN A 5 -16.73 4.68 1.95
N ASP A 6 -16.20 5.46 2.90
CA ASP A 6 -14.94 6.19 2.72
C ASP A 6 -13.75 5.23 2.60
N ASN A 7 -13.72 4.16 3.39
CA ASN A 7 -12.72 3.10 3.26
C ASN A 7 -12.79 2.43 1.89
N MET A 8 -14.00 2.13 1.40
CA MET A 8 -14.18 1.53 0.08
C MET A 8 -13.65 2.42 -1.05
N VAL A 9 -13.76 3.74 -0.92
CA VAL A 9 -13.19 4.69 -1.90
C VAL A 9 -11.66 4.60 -1.92
N ILE A 10 -11.01 4.55 -0.76
CA ILE A 10 -9.55 4.41 -0.67
C ILE A 10 -9.09 3.07 -1.26
N PHE A 11 -9.78 1.97 -0.94
CA PHE A 11 -9.47 0.65 -1.51
C PHE A 11 -9.58 0.62 -3.03
N ASN A 12 -10.66 1.17 -3.60
CA ASN A 12 -10.82 1.23 -5.05
C ASN A 12 -9.69 2.04 -5.72
N MET A 13 -9.26 3.16 -5.12
CA MET A 13 -8.12 3.92 -5.64
C MET A 13 -6.80 3.15 -5.49
N ALA A 14 -6.62 2.39 -4.41
CA ALA A 14 -5.45 1.52 -4.23
C ALA A 14 -5.37 0.44 -5.33
N ASP A 15 -6.51 -0.15 -5.68
CA ASP A 15 -6.61 -1.14 -6.75
C ASP A 15 -6.18 -0.55 -8.10
N GLU A 16 -6.53 0.70 -8.42
CA GLU A 16 -6.06 1.38 -9.64
C GLU A 16 -4.52 1.49 -9.69
N PHE A 17 -3.85 1.75 -8.57
CA PHE A 17 -2.38 1.74 -8.51
C PHE A 17 -1.80 0.33 -8.68
N ILE A 18 -2.48 -0.68 -8.14
CA ILE A 18 -2.10 -2.10 -8.29
C ILE A 18 -2.26 -2.55 -9.75
N GLU A 19 -3.31 -2.12 -10.44
CA GLU A 19 -3.49 -2.39 -11.87
C GLU A 19 -2.32 -1.84 -12.70
N VAL A 20 -1.85 -0.63 -12.40
CA VAL A 20 -0.64 -0.07 -13.03
C VAL A 20 0.59 -0.92 -12.72
N ALA A 21 0.79 -1.34 -11.48
CA ALA A 21 1.90 -2.21 -11.11
C ALA A 21 1.85 -3.57 -11.85
N ASN A 22 0.66 -4.16 -11.94
CA ASN A 22 0.41 -5.39 -12.68
C ASN A 22 0.68 -5.24 -14.17
N ARG A 23 0.30 -4.10 -14.78
CA ARG A 23 0.62 -3.78 -16.18
C ARG A 23 2.13 -3.73 -16.42
N LEU A 24 2.87 -3.04 -15.55
CA LEU A 24 4.34 -2.97 -15.65
C LEU A 24 4.97 -4.36 -15.61
N MET A 25 4.46 -5.26 -14.78
CA MET A 25 4.96 -6.63 -14.70
C MET A 25 4.57 -7.48 -15.92
N LYS A 26 3.29 -7.50 -16.29
CA LYS A 26 2.75 -8.43 -17.29
C LYS A 26 2.98 -7.97 -18.73
N GLU A 27 2.82 -6.69 -19.01
CA GLU A 27 2.90 -6.14 -20.37
C GLU A 27 4.29 -5.61 -20.68
N GLU A 28 4.95 -4.97 -19.70
CA GLU A 28 6.27 -4.37 -19.89
C GLU A 28 7.43 -5.23 -19.37
N ASN A 29 7.14 -6.45 -18.91
CA ASN A 29 8.10 -7.44 -18.40
C ASN A 29 9.07 -6.87 -17.34
N LYS A 30 8.60 -5.93 -16.52
CA LYS A 30 9.41 -5.40 -15.40
C LYS A 30 9.46 -6.43 -14.28
N GLU A 31 10.62 -6.55 -13.64
CA GLU A 31 10.78 -7.42 -12.47
C GLU A 31 9.94 -6.94 -11.29
N LEU A 32 9.32 -7.88 -10.57
CA LEU A 32 8.52 -7.59 -9.37
C LEU A 32 9.28 -6.69 -8.38
N ALA A 33 10.55 -7.00 -8.08
CA ALA A 33 11.35 -6.23 -7.13
C ALA A 33 11.52 -4.75 -7.53
N HIS A 34 11.68 -4.47 -8.83
CA HIS A 34 11.76 -3.11 -9.35
C HIS A 34 10.41 -2.40 -9.25
N VAL A 35 9.32 -3.06 -9.64
CA VAL A 35 7.97 -2.49 -9.57
C VAL A 35 7.57 -2.19 -8.12
N SER A 36 7.79 -3.12 -7.19
CA SER A 36 7.51 -2.92 -5.76
C SER A 36 8.35 -1.79 -5.15
N THR A 37 9.61 -1.65 -5.57
CA THR A 37 10.47 -0.55 -5.09
C THR A 37 10.01 0.79 -5.68
N ALA A 38 9.64 0.82 -6.96
CA ALA A 38 9.10 2.01 -7.61
C ALA A 38 7.78 2.46 -6.98
N LEU A 39 6.89 1.53 -6.62
CA LEU A 39 5.62 1.84 -5.96
C LEU A 39 5.83 2.49 -4.59
N ARG A 40 6.74 1.96 -3.76
CA ARG A 40 7.13 2.59 -2.48
C ARG A 40 7.71 3.99 -2.67
N TYR A 41 8.52 4.18 -3.70
CA TYR A 41 9.08 5.50 -4.02
C TYR A 41 8.01 6.48 -4.52
N ALA A 42 7.04 6.01 -5.30
CA ALA A 42 5.91 6.82 -5.76
C ALA A 42 5.04 7.27 -4.58
N ALA A 43 4.71 6.37 -3.65
CA ALA A 43 3.98 6.69 -2.43
C ALA A 43 4.70 7.78 -1.62
N ALA A 44 6.01 7.63 -1.39
CA ALA A 44 6.79 8.64 -0.65
C ALA A 44 6.78 10.03 -1.34
N ARG A 45 6.89 10.07 -2.67
CA ARG A 45 6.82 11.33 -3.43
C ARG A 45 5.45 11.98 -3.33
N PHE A 46 4.38 11.18 -3.42
CA PHE A 46 3.02 11.69 -3.35
C PHE A 46 2.66 12.18 -1.95
N SER A 47 3.02 11.44 -0.89
CA SER A 47 2.87 11.89 0.50
C SER A 47 3.65 13.17 0.79
N THR A 48 4.86 13.31 0.23
CA THR A 48 5.62 14.57 0.36
C THR A 48 4.92 15.72 -0.35
N HIS A 49 4.26 15.47 -1.48
CA HIS A 49 3.48 16.47 -2.19
C HIS A 49 2.23 16.88 -1.41
N GLU A 50 1.49 15.92 -0.85
CA GLU A 50 0.35 16.18 0.05
C GLU A 50 0.79 17.06 1.23
N ALA A 51 1.91 16.73 1.87
CA ALA A 51 2.48 17.53 2.94
C ALA A 51 2.78 18.96 2.50
N ALA A 52 3.39 19.14 1.32
CA ALA A 52 3.69 20.46 0.77
C ALA A 52 2.43 21.29 0.43
N CYS A 53 1.31 20.63 0.10
CA CYS A 53 0.02 21.28 -0.15
C CYS A 53 -0.70 21.65 1.16
N THR A 54 -0.46 20.90 2.24
CA THR A 54 -1.19 21.03 3.50
C THR A 54 -0.48 21.93 4.51
N PHE A 55 0.86 21.91 4.54
CA PHE A 55 1.66 22.59 5.55
C PHE A 55 2.45 23.75 4.94
N LYS A 56 2.34 24.93 5.57
CA LYS A 56 3.03 26.16 5.14
C LYS A 56 4.54 26.11 5.39
N GLU A 57 4.96 25.53 6.50
CA GLU A 57 6.36 25.44 6.94
C GLU A 57 6.83 23.99 6.95
N LEU A 58 6.91 23.37 5.77
CA LEU A 58 7.24 21.95 5.61
C LEU A 58 8.56 21.55 6.30
N ALA A 59 9.54 22.45 6.34
CA ALA A 59 10.83 22.19 6.99
C ALA A 59 10.69 21.96 8.51
N THR A 60 9.83 22.71 9.18
CA THR A 60 9.58 22.58 10.62
C THR A 60 8.74 21.35 10.94
N GLU A 61 7.81 20.98 10.06
CA GLU A 61 6.91 19.84 10.25
C GLU A 61 7.50 18.50 9.77
N ARG A 62 8.64 18.52 9.06
CA ARG A 62 9.20 17.36 8.36
C ARG A 62 9.29 16.10 9.21
N GLU A 63 9.86 16.19 10.41
CA GLU A 63 10.10 15.01 11.26
C GLU A 63 8.80 14.42 11.81
N HIS A 64 7.87 15.30 12.19
CA HIS A 64 6.53 14.91 12.63
C HIS A 64 5.78 14.21 11.49
N LEU A 65 5.76 14.80 10.30
CA LEU A 65 5.07 14.24 9.13
C LEU A 65 5.70 12.93 8.66
N GLN A 66 7.03 12.85 8.62
CA GLN A 66 7.73 11.61 8.27
C GLN A 66 7.35 10.47 9.23
N THR A 67 7.27 10.75 10.53
CA THR A 67 6.83 9.78 11.53
C THR A 67 5.38 9.38 11.31
N TRP A 68 4.50 10.35 11.08
CA TRP A 68 3.09 10.11 10.84
C TRP A 68 2.85 9.22 9.62
N TYR A 69 3.42 9.57 8.46
CA TYR A 69 3.32 8.77 7.24
C TYR A 69 3.87 7.35 7.42
N SER A 70 5.01 7.22 8.09
CA SER A 70 5.62 5.91 8.32
C SER A 70 4.74 5.03 9.21
N ASN A 71 4.11 5.60 10.24
CA ASN A 71 3.21 4.87 11.12
C ASN A 71 1.94 4.42 10.39
N GLN A 72 1.36 5.28 9.56
CA GLN A 72 0.19 4.92 8.73
C GLN A 72 0.55 3.77 7.77
N PHE A 73 1.67 3.88 7.07
CA PHE A 73 2.13 2.81 6.17
C PHE A 73 2.38 1.49 6.89
N ASN A 74 3.02 1.52 8.06
CA ASN A 74 3.28 0.32 8.85
C ASN A 74 1.98 -0.34 9.32
N ALA A 75 0.96 0.42 9.71
CA ALA A 75 -0.34 -0.13 10.10
C ALA A 75 -1.02 -0.87 8.94
N MET A 76 -1.10 -0.24 7.76
CA MET A 76 -1.68 -0.87 6.57
C MET A 76 -0.89 -2.11 6.12
N LEU A 77 0.44 -2.05 6.23
CA LEU A 77 1.32 -3.16 5.89
C LEU A 77 1.12 -4.36 6.83
N GLU A 78 0.99 -4.10 8.13
CA GLU A 78 0.71 -5.13 9.13
C GLU A 78 -0.63 -5.83 8.86
N GLU A 79 -1.69 -5.06 8.57
CA GLU A 79 -3.00 -5.60 8.19
C GLU A 79 -2.91 -6.52 6.97
N ASN A 80 -2.22 -6.07 5.91
CA ASN A 80 -2.02 -6.88 4.70
C ASN A 80 -1.18 -8.14 4.96
N PHE A 81 -0.20 -8.09 5.88
CA PHE A 81 0.55 -9.27 6.28
C PHE A 81 -0.34 -10.28 6.99
N PHE A 82 -1.20 -9.85 7.91
CA PHE A 82 -2.14 -10.75 8.57
C PHE A 82 -3.08 -11.42 7.58
N GLU A 83 -3.69 -10.64 6.67
CA GLU A 83 -4.55 -11.18 5.62
C GLU A 83 -3.80 -12.21 4.74
N GLN A 84 -2.57 -11.90 4.34
CA GLN A 84 -1.77 -12.80 3.51
C GLN A 84 -1.38 -14.09 4.26
N ILE A 85 -1.07 -14.01 5.56
CA ILE A 85 -0.77 -15.16 6.42
C ILE A 85 -2.02 -16.05 6.56
N ASP A 86 -3.19 -15.45 6.76
CA ASP A 86 -4.45 -16.18 6.90
C ASP A 86 -4.81 -16.91 5.60
N LEU A 87 -4.68 -16.25 4.45
CA LEU A 87 -4.90 -16.86 3.13
C LEU A 87 -3.96 -18.06 2.89
N LEU A 88 -2.67 -17.93 3.23
CA LEU A 88 -1.72 -19.02 3.10
C LEU A 88 -2.04 -20.19 4.04
N SER A 89 -2.48 -19.89 5.26
CA SER A 89 -2.86 -20.90 6.25
C SER A 89 -4.11 -21.67 5.84
N GLN A 90 -5.10 -21.00 5.25
CA GLN A 90 -6.31 -21.65 4.73
C GLN A 90 -6.01 -22.56 3.53
N ASN A 91 -5.19 -22.08 2.59
CA ASN A 91 -4.76 -22.89 1.44
C ASN A 91 -4.04 -24.17 1.88
N PHE A 92 -3.22 -24.09 2.93
CA PHE A 92 -2.53 -25.25 3.50
C PHE A 92 -3.50 -26.29 4.11
N ILE A 93 -4.59 -25.85 4.77
CA ILE A 93 -5.61 -26.75 5.31
C ILE A 93 -6.35 -27.49 4.19
N VAL A 94 -6.72 -26.78 3.12
CA VAL A 94 -7.39 -27.38 1.95
C VAL A 94 -6.51 -28.45 1.30
N GLU A 95 -5.24 -28.15 1.04
CA GLU A 95 -4.30 -29.11 0.44
C GLU A 95 -4.04 -30.37 1.29
N MET A 96 -4.20 -30.29 2.62
CA MET A 96 -4.11 -31.45 3.51
C MET A 96 -5.40 -32.25 3.63
N SER A 97 -6.56 -31.65 3.33
CA SER A 97 -7.85 -32.34 3.30
C SER A 97 -8.09 -33.14 2.01
N ASP A 98 -7.39 -32.79 0.93
CA ASP A 98 -7.47 -33.45 -0.38
C ASP A 98 -6.47 -34.62 -0.56
N LYS A 99 -5.69 -34.96 0.47
CA LYS A 99 -4.74 -36.09 0.50
C LYS A 99 -5.20 -37.20 1.44
#